data_AF-A0A3D1SM33-F1
#
_entry.id   AF-A0A3D1SM33-F1
#
_cell.length_a   1.000
_cell.length_b   1.000
_cell.length_c   1.000
_cell.angle_alpha   90.00
_cell.angle_beta   90.00
_cell.angle_gamma   90.00
#
_symmetry.space_group_name_H-M   'P 1'
#
loop_
_entity.id
_entity.type
_entity.pdbx_description
1 polymer ?
#
loop_
_entity_poly.entity_id
_entity_poly.type
_entity_poly.pdbx_seq_one_letter_code
_entity_poly.pdbx_strand_id
1 'polypeptide(L)'
;MVVNGAATQISDLMTTVNSMGLSSSLQNSLDVKLKAALKAVKAGQTATDCSDLSDFISEARSQSGKGLTVSQAKQVIAAAKQVQAVLGC
;
A
#
# COMPACT_ATOMS: atom_id res chain seq x y z
N MET A 1 17.02 6.74 -10.23
CA MET A 1 15.72 7.41 -10.02
C MET A 1 14.77 6.42 -9.35
N VAL A 2 14.95 6.16 -8.05
CA VAL A 2 14.14 5.17 -7.29
C VAL A 2 12.79 5.72 -6.84
N VAL A 3 12.72 7.04 -6.59
CA VAL A 3 11.54 7.74 -6.09
C VAL A 3 10.35 7.71 -7.07
N ASN A 4 10.61 7.82 -8.38
CA ASN A 4 9.57 7.70 -9.41
C ASN A 4 9.04 6.26 -9.52
N GLY A 5 9.89 5.25 -9.34
CA GLY A 5 9.48 3.84 -9.35
C GLY A 5 8.53 3.52 -8.19
N ALA A 6 8.85 3.98 -6.99
CA ALA A 6 8.00 3.80 -5.81
C ALA A 6 6.63 4.48 -5.96
N ALA A 7 6.59 5.73 -6.45
CA ALA A 7 5.33 6.45 -6.67
C ALA A 7 4.41 5.76 -7.69
N THR A 8 4.99 5.20 -8.77
CA THR A 8 4.23 4.40 -9.74
C THR A 8 3.70 3.12 -9.11
N GLN A 9 4.53 2.37 -8.37
CA GLN A 9 4.11 1.14 -7.71
C GLN A 9 3.00 1.37 -6.68
N ILE A 10 3.03 2.47 -5.93
CA ILE A 10 1.95 2.83 -5.00
C ILE A 10 0.65 3.11 -5.78
N SER A 11 0.72 3.84 -6.89
CA SER A 11 -0.45 4.12 -7.75
C SER A 11 -1.05 2.84 -8.35
N ASP A 12 -0.20 1.90 -8.78
CA ASP A 12 -0.63 0.59 -9.28
C ASP A 12 -1.28 -0.25 -8.18
N LEU A 13 -0.74 -0.19 -6.96
CA LEU A 13 -1.30 -0.84 -5.78
C LEU A 13 -2.68 -0.28 -5.42
N MET A 14 -2.86 1.04 -5.48
CA MET A 14 -4.18 1.68 -5.29
C MET A 14 -5.20 1.18 -6.31
N THR A 15 -4.80 1.09 -7.58
CA THR A 15 -5.65 0.58 -8.67
C THR A 15 -6.03 -0.87 -8.42
N THR A 16 -5.06 -1.68 -7.99
CA THR A 16 -5.27 -3.09 -7.63
C THR A 16 -6.28 -3.21 -6.49
N VAL A 17 -6.09 -2.48 -5.38
CA VAL A 17 -7.01 -2.48 -4.22
C VAL A 17 -8.42 -2.05 -4.62
N ASN A 18 -8.55 -1.02 -5.46
CA ASN A 18 -9.84 -0.56 -5.96
C ASN A 18 -10.54 -1.60 -6.86
N SER A 19 -9.78 -2.43 -7.58
CA SER A 19 -10.33 -3.52 -8.41
C SER A 19 -10.79 -4.76 -7.62
N MET A 20 -10.44 -4.86 -6.34
CA MET A 20 -10.72 -6.05 -5.51
C MET A 20 -12.17 -6.15 -5.02
N GLY A 21 -13.02 -5.14 -5.27
CA GLY A 21 -14.42 -5.15 -4.85
C GLY A 21 -14.61 -5.14 -3.33
N LEU A 22 -13.75 -4.39 -2.62
CA LEU A 22 -13.76 -4.31 -1.15
C LEU A 22 -14.96 -3.49 -0.65
N SER A 23 -15.29 -3.64 0.63
CA SER A 23 -16.26 -2.74 1.26
C SER A 23 -15.76 -1.30 1.24
N SER A 24 -16.67 -0.33 1.12
CA SER A 24 -16.31 1.09 1.03
C SER A 24 -15.47 1.57 2.22
N SER A 25 -15.73 1.04 3.42
CA SER A 25 -14.97 1.36 4.63
C SER A 25 -13.53 0.84 4.58
N LEU A 26 -13.34 -0.41 4.13
CA LEU A 26 -12.02 -1.00 3.98
C LEU A 26 -11.23 -0.32 2.86
N GLN A 27 -11.88 -0.13 1.71
CA GLN A 27 -11.28 0.55 0.57
C GLN A 27 -10.81 1.96 0.97
N ASN A 28 -11.63 2.74 1.67
CA ASN A 28 -11.25 4.05 2.15
C ASN A 28 -10.07 4.00 3.15
N SER A 29 -10.06 3.05 4.08
CA SER A 29 -8.94 2.90 5.05
C SER A 29 -7.61 2.58 4.37
N LEU A 30 -7.63 1.73 3.35
CA LEU A 30 -6.44 1.35 2.57
C LEU A 30 -6.00 2.50 1.64
N ASP A 31 -6.95 3.14 0.95
CA ASP A 31 -6.71 4.24 0.02
C ASP A 31 -6.12 5.46 0.74
N VAL A 32 -6.59 5.79 1.95
CA VAL A 32 -6.00 6.87 2.77
C VAL A 32 -4.52 6.59 3.08
N LYS A 33 -4.16 5.35 3.43
CA LYS A 33 -2.76 4.98 3.73
C LYS A 33 -1.89 5.03 2.47
N LEU A 34 -2.39 4.52 1.35
CA LEU A 34 -1.66 4.57 0.08
C LEU A 34 -1.50 6.00 -0.45
N LYS A 35 -2.48 6.88 -0.23
CA LYS A 35 -2.37 8.31 -0.55
C LYS A 35 -1.35 9.03 0.33
N ALA A 36 -1.31 8.70 1.62
CA ALA A 36 -0.31 9.23 2.55
C ALA A 36 1.10 8.82 2.13
N ALA A 37 1.29 7.52 1.85
CA ALA A 37 2.51 6.95 1.29
C ALA A 37 2.93 7.68 0.00
N LEU A 38 2.04 7.77 -0.99
CA LEU A 38 2.33 8.47 -2.26
C LEU A 38 2.76 9.93 -2.05
N LYS A 39 2.14 10.63 -1.09
CA LYS A 39 2.51 12.01 -0.73
C LYS A 39 3.90 12.05 -0.08
N ALA A 40 4.20 11.12 0.82
CA ALA A 40 5.50 11.00 1.48
C ALA A 40 6.61 10.70 0.46
N VAL A 41 6.41 9.76 -0.47
CA VAL A 41 7.35 9.48 -1.57
C VAL A 41 7.62 10.74 -2.40
N LYS A 42 6.56 11.45 -2.81
CA LYS A 42 6.69 12.70 -3.59
C LYS A 42 7.38 13.82 -2.83
N ALA A 43 7.25 13.83 -1.51
CA ALA A 43 7.94 14.77 -0.62
C ALA A 43 9.37 14.33 -0.27
N GLY A 44 9.84 13.17 -0.72
CA GLY A 44 11.14 12.59 -0.34
C GLY A 44 11.20 12.14 1.12
N GLN A 45 10.06 11.95 1.77
CA GLN A 45 9.93 11.54 3.17
C GLN A 45 9.91 10.01 3.28
N THR A 46 11.02 9.37 2.94
CA THR A 46 11.12 7.90 2.93
C THR A 46 10.69 7.28 4.26
N ALA A 47 11.13 7.81 5.41
CA ALA A 47 10.76 7.25 6.71
C ALA A 47 9.24 7.25 6.97
N THR A 48 8.55 8.32 6.56
CA THR A 48 7.08 8.41 6.66
C THR A 48 6.42 7.39 5.74
N ASP A 49 6.90 7.28 4.50
CA ASP A 49 6.35 6.32 3.53
C ASP A 49 6.50 4.87 4.02
N CYS A 50 7.66 4.51 4.55
CA CYS A 50 7.90 3.19 5.10
C CYS A 50 6.97 2.86 6.28
N SER A 51 6.65 3.86 7.11
CA SER A 51 5.68 3.72 8.20
C SER A 51 4.27 3.52 7.65
N ASP A 52 3.84 4.36 6.71
CA ASP A 52 2.51 4.28 6.08
C ASP A 52 2.31 2.93 5.37
N LEU A 53 3.33 2.43 4.67
CA LEU A 53 3.32 1.11 4.04
C LEU A 53 3.29 -0.04 5.06
N SER A 54 3.97 0.11 6.20
CA SER A 54 3.94 -0.89 7.27
C SER A 54 2.56 -0.97 7.92
N ASP A 55 1.89 0.17 8.10
CA ASP A 55 0.51 0.24 8.59
C ASP A 55 -0.46 -0.36 7.57
N PHE A 56 -0.27 -0.10 6.28
CA PHE A 56 -1.03 -0.73 5.20
C PHE A 56 -0.88 -2.25 5.21
N ILE A 57 0.35 -2.76 5.34
CA ILE A 57 0.64 -4.20 5.42
C ILE A 57 -0.05 -4.82 6.64
N SER A 58 0.00 -4.15 7.79
CA SER A 58 -0.61 -4.63 9.03
C SER A 58 -2.14 -4.69 8.92
N GLU A 59 -2.76 -3.67 8.33
CA GLU A 59 -4.19 -3.66 8.03
C GLU A 59 -4.56 -4.77 7.04
N ALA A 60 -3.83 -4.91 5.94
CA ALA A 60 -4.07 -5.95 4.93
C ALA A 60 -3.97 -7.37 5.53
N ARG A 61 -3.02 -7.59 6.45
CA ARG A 61 -2.92 -8.84 7.22
C ARG A 61 -4.13 -9.04 8.15
N SER A 62 -4.55 -7.99 8.85
CA SER A 62 -5.71 -8.05 9.77
C SER A 62 -7.03 -8.35 9.04
N GLN A 63 -7.15 -7.85 7.82
CA GLN A 63 -8.33 -8.00 6.96
C GLN A 63 -8.31 -9.29 6.13
N SER A 64 -7.19 -10.00 6.12
CA SER A 64 -7.06 -11.31 5.47
C SER A 64 -8.05 -12.31 6.05
N GLY A 65 -8.93 -12.86 5.20
CA GLY A 65 -10.02 -13.75 5.59
C GLY A 65 -11.26 -13.04 6.14
N LYS A 66 -11.28 -11.70 6.15
CA LYS A 66 -12.43 -10.87 6.56
C LYS A 66 -12.90 -10.03 5.39
N GLY A 67 -12.31 -8.84 5.20
CA GLY A 67 -12.61 -7.95 4.08
C GLY A 67 -11.74 -8.17 2.84
N LEU A 68 -10.56 -8.79 3.01
CA LEU A 68 -9.71 -9.26 1.92
C LEU A 68 -9.70 -10.78 1.92
N THR A 69 -9.70 -11.41 0.74
CA THR A 69 -9.31 -12.82 0.65
C THR A 69 -7.85 -13.01 1.03
N VAL A 70 -7.47 -14.19 1.49
CA VAL A 70 -6.06 -14.51 1.82
C VAL A 70 -5.13 -14.27 0.62
N SER A 71 -5.62 -14.53 -0.60
CA SER A 71 -4.86 -14.28 -1.83
C SER A 71 -4.67 -12.78 -2.09
N GLN A 72 -5.75 -11.99 -1.98
CA GLN A 72 -5.69 -10.55 -2.15
C GLN A 72 -4.76 -9.90 -1.11
N ALA A 73 -4.88 -10.29 0.16
CA ALA A 73 -4.01 -9.81 1.22
C ALA A 73 -2.54 -10.10 0.92
N LYS A 74 -2.20 -11.35 0.53
CA LYS A 74 -0.83 -11.71 0.14
C LYS A 74 -0.32 -10.87 -1.04
N GLN A 75 -1.16 -10.65 -2.04
CA GLN A 75 -0.82 -9.85 -3.22
C GLN A 75 -0.48 -8.40 -2.84
N VAL A 76 -1.34 -7.73 -2.08
CA VAL A 76 -1.12 -6.32 -1.71
C VAL A 76 0.04 -6.16 -0.71
N ILE A 77 0.24 -7.12 0.19
CA ILE A 77 1.38 -7.14 1.12
C ILE A 77 2.69 -7.30 0.34
N ALA A 78 2.74 -8.20 -0.64
CA ALA A 78 3.93 -8.40 -1.45
C ALA A 78 4.28 -7.15 -2.26
N ALA A 79 3.27 -6.49 -2.85
CA ALA A 79 3.45 -5.23 -3.57
C ALA A 79 3.98 -4.12 -2.65
N ALA A 80 3.36 -3.92 -1.48
CA ALA A 80 3.82 -2.91 -0.51
C ALA A 80 5.28 -3.16 -0.05
N LYS A 81 5.67 -4.41 0.18
CA LYS A 81 7.06 -4.76 0.51
C LYS A 81 8.05 -4.47 -0.62
N GLN A 82 7.64 -4.63 -1.87
CA GLN A 82 8.50 -4.24 -3.00
C GLN A 82 8.72 -2.72 -3.03
N VAL A 83 7.70 -1.93 -2.72
CA VAL A 83 7.83 -0.47 -2.61
C VAL A 83 8.82 -0.11 -1.50
N GLN A 84 8.71 -0.74 -0.33
CA GLN A 84 9.65 -0.55 0.78
C GLN A 84 11.10 -0.82 0.32
N ALA A 85 11.33 -1.97 -0.34
CA ALA A 85 12.64 -2.34 -0.84
C ALA A 85 13.21 -1.35 -1.87
N VAL A 86 12.37 -0.77 -2.73
CA VAL A 86 12.76 0.26 -3.70
C VAL A 86 13.17 1.57 -3.01
N LEU A 87 12.54 1.87 -1.88
CA LEU A 87 12.81 3.07 -1.08
C LEU A 87 13.96 2.91 -0.09
N GLY A 88 14.38 1.67 0.19
CA GLY A 88 15.44 1.38 1.14
C GLY A 88 14.95 1.19 2.58
N CYS A 89 13.72 0.70 2.72
CA CYS A 89 13.16 0.12 3.93
C CYS A 89 12.71 -1.33 3.68
#